data_AF-A0A497GQM7-F1
#
_entry.id   AF-A0A497GQM7-F1
#
_cell.length_a   1.000
_cell.length_b   1.000
_cell.length_c   1.000
_cell.angle_alpha   90.00
_cell.angle_beta   90.00
_cell.angle_gamma   90.00
#
_symmetry.space_group_name_H-M   'P 1'
#
loop_
_entity.id
_entity.type
_entity.pdbx_description
1 polymer ?
#
loop_
_entity_poly.entity_id
_entity_poly.type
_entity_poly.pdbx_seq_one_letter_code
_entity_poly.pdbx_strand_id
1 'polypeptide(L)'
;KEKIFKRFYTESLRDLYAIKHRAIILNQLVDIVTLYTHLRGNDKYRDSMIALEKFINDARAYFNELSNLKLYTLIEYAYSAIAILLKYGIMVFCVPSYDVLRPWKWTLLLHELGHAAFIVRKDDFIKKFRDKILPILRELAPTSLKEEGVARYLRTWEQNWLKELISDLYGVAIGGPAYTYTFMIEVFEDNPARYAFTHPSLDSRIYVQLKCLEKMELGKLVSGVKELWFTHRSNVLVRELGYPFPQKVLEELVSVFLDMVGRLVFPDISDKVVELRLQLNQGRVPAGTPLFLILALALSDNRRNRAIQGKVLEAIVADQ
;
A
#
# COMPACT_ATOMS: atom_id res chain seq x y z
N LYS A 1 34.60 38.50 -25.87
CA LYS A 1 35.39 37.49 -25.12
C LYS A 1 34.68 37.03 -23.85
N GLU A 2 34.25 37.93 -22.97
CA GLU A 2 33.55 37.60 -21.71
C GLU A 2 32.24 36.78 -21.89
N LYS A 3 31.39 37.12 -22.86
CA LYS A 3 30.16 36.36 -23.16
C LYS A 3 30.41 34.92 -23.62
N ILE A 4 31.50 34.68 -24.34
CA ILE A 4 31.88 33.33 -24.82
C ILE A 4 32.38 32.50 -23.63
N PHE A 5 33.19 33.10 -22.76
CA PHE A 5 33.66 32.45 -21.54
C PHE A 5 32.50 32.10 -20.59
N LYS A 6 31.57 33.03 -20.36
CA LYS A 6 30.37 32.79 -19.55
C LYS A 6 29.53 31.62 -20.10
N ARG A 7 29.33 31.58 -21.42
CA ARG A 7 28.60 30.48 -22.08
C ARG A 7 29.33 29.14 -21.92
N PHE A 8 30.63 29.09 -22.22
CA PHE A 8 31.44 27.88 -22.07
C PHE A 8 31.48 27.39 -20.62
N TYR A 9 31.60 28.30 -19.65
CA TYR A 9 31.57 27.98 -18.23
C TYR A 9 30.22 27.38 -17.81
N THR A 10 29.10 27.99 -18.21
CA THR A 10 27.76 27.48 -17.88
C THR A 10 27.48 26.13 -18.53
N GLU A 11 27.85 25.94 -19.80
CA GLU A 11 27.72 24.66 -20.50
C GLU A 11 28.57 23.57 -19.82
N SER A 12 29.84 23.86 -19.52
CA SER A 12 30.74 22.93 -18.81
C SER A 12 30.23 22.58 -17.42
N LEU A 13 29.72 23.55 -16.66
CA LEU A 13 29.15 23.34 -15.34
C LEU A 13 27.92 22.41 -15.43
N ARG A 14 27.02 22.66 -16.40
CA ARG A 14 25.83 21.83 -16.63
C ARG A 14 26.22 20.40 -16.96
N ASP A 15 27.21 20.21 -17.82
CA ASP A 15 27.67 18.89 -18.23
C ASP A 15 28.34 18.14 -17.06
N LEU A 16 29.15 18.83 -16.25
CA LEU A 16 29.72 18.27 -15.02
C LEU A 16 28.64 17.86 -14.02
N TYR A 17 27.58 18.67 -13.84
CA TYR A 17 26.44 18.30 -13.00
C TYR A 17 25.70 17.07 -13.54
N ALA A 18 25.50 16.98 -14.86
CA ALA A 18 24.88 15.82 -15.49
C ALA A 18 25.73 14.55 -15.31
N ILE A 19 27.05 14.65 -15.49
CA ILE A 19 28.00 13.54 -15.27
C ILE A 19 27.97 13.10 -13.81
N LYS A 20 28.07 14.05 -12.85
CA LYS A 20 27.96 13.76 -11.42
C LYS A 20 26.67 13.05 -11.08
N HIS A 21 25.54 13.50 -11.61
CA HIS A 21 24.24 12.89 -11.34
C HIS A 21 24.15 11.47 -11.90
N ARG A 22 24.63 11.25 -13.14
CA ARG A 22 24.72 9.91 -13.74
C ARG A 22 25.61 8.97 -12.92
N ALA A 23 26.75 9.45 -12.43
CA ALA A 23 27.66 8.67 -11.59
C ALA A 23 27.00 8.25 -10.27
N ILE A 24 26.25 9.16 -9.63
CA ILE A 24 25.49 8.85 -8.41
C ILE A 24 24.45 7.75 -8.67
N ILE A 25 23.68 7.85 -9.76
CA ILE A 25 22.69 6.83 -10.14
C ILE A 25 23.36 5.48 -10.39
N LEU A 26 24.48 5.47 -11.13
CA LEU A 26 25.22 4.24 -11.38
C LEU A 26 25.73 3.61 -10.09
N ASN A 27 26.24 4.39 -9.14
CA ASN A 27 26.67 3.87 -7.85
C ASN A 27 25.50 3.25 -7.08
N GLN A 28 24.35 3.91 -7.04
CA GLN A 28 23.14 3.36 -6.40
C GLN A 28 22.70 2.04 -7.05
N LEU A 29 22.75 1.95 -8.38
CA LEU A 29 22.44 0.70 -9.09
C LEU A 29 23.43 -0.42 -8.74
N VAL A 30 24.72 -0.10 -8.64
CA VAL A 30 25.75 -1.06 -8.21
C VAL A 30 25.51 -1.52 -6.77
N ASP A 31 25.15 -0.62 -5.86
CA ASP A 31 24.83 -0.95 -4.47
C ASP A 31 23.62 -1.88 -4.39
N ILE A 32 22.55 -1.60 -5.14
CA ILE A 32 21.36 -2.45 -5.24
C ILE A 32 21.71 -3.84 -5.80
N VAL A 33 22.47 -3.91 -6.90
CA VAL A 33 22.89 -5.19 -7.50
C VAL A 33 23.76 -5.99 -6.54
N THR A 34 24.68 -5.33 -5.84
CA THR A 34 25.57 -5.97 -4.86
C THR A 34 24.77 -6.53 -3.69
N LEU A 35 23.85 -5.74 -3.12
CA LEU A 35 22.95 -6.18 -2.07
C LEU A 35 22.12 -7.39 -2.54
N TYR A 36 21.53 -7.31 -3.73
CA TYR A 36 20.70 -8.38 -4.26
C TYR A 36 21.48 -9.67 -4.50
N THR A 37 22.72 -9.56 -4.98
CA THR A 37 23.64 -10.69 -5.17
C THR A 37 23.99 -11.32 -3.82
N HIS A 38 24.29 -10.51 -2.81
CA HIS A 38 24.59 -10.97 -1.46
C HIS A 38 23.40 -11.69 -0.83
N LEU A 39 22.20 -11.12 -0.94
CA LEU A 39 20.98 -11.69 -0.39
C LEU A 39 20.57 -12.99 -1.09
N ARG A 40 20.74 -13.08 -2.42
CA ARG A 40 20.53 -14.35 -3.15
C ARG A 40 21.56 -15.42 -2.82
N GLY A 41 22.76 -15.04 -2.38
CA GLY A 41 23.78 -15.97 -1.89
C GLY A 41 23.48 -16.59 -0.53
N ASN A 42 22.49 -16.05 0.21
CA ASN A 42 22.05 -16.58 1.49
C ASN A 42 20.71 -17.33 1.32
N ASP A 43 20.70 -18.64 1.57
CA ASP A 43 19.53 -19.51 1.35
C ASP A 43 18.25 -18.95 2.00
N LYS A 44 18.34 -18.45 3.23
CA LYS A 44 17.19 -17.90 3.95
C LYS A 44 16.57 -16.69 3.25
N TYR A 45 17.40 -15.78 2.76
CA TYR A 45 16.91 -14.59 2.05
C TYR A 45 16.48 -14.93 0.63
N ARG A 46 17.15 -15.87 -0.03
CA ARG A 46 16.72 -16.40 -1.34
C ARG A 46 15.32 -17.00 -1.26
N ASP A 47 15.09 -17.89 -0.30
CA ASP A 47 13.80 -18.56 -0.13
C ASP A 47 12.70 -17.56 0.23
N SER A 48 13.01 -16.58 1.08
CA SER A 48 12.10 -15.48 1.39
C SER A 48 11.76 -14.64 0.15
N MET A 49 12.72 -14.37 -0.74
CA MET A 49 12.46 -13.63 -1.98
C MET A 49 11.62 -14.42 -2.98
N ILE A 50 11.83 -15.74 -3.08
CA ILE A 50 10.98 -16.62 -3.89
C ILE A 50 9.55 -16.62 -3.34
N ALA A 51 9.39 -16.75 -2.02
CA ALA A 51 8.08 -16.69 -1.38
C ALA A 51 7.37 -15.35 -1.59
N LEU A 52 8.13 -14.25 -1.52
CA LEU A 52 7.61 -12.90 -1.77
C LEU A 52 7.12 -12.74 -3.22
N GLU A 53 7.88 -13.24 -4.19
CA GLU A 53 7.48 -13.24 -5.60
C GLU A 53 6.20 -14.06 -5.83
N LYS A 54 6.12 -15.25 -5.23
CA LYS A 54 4.90 -16.07 -5.27
C LYS A 54 3.71 -15.35 -4.64
N PHE A 55 3.89 -14.71 -3.50
CA PHE A 55 2.84 -13.91 -2.84
C PHE A 55 2.33 -12.77 -3.73
N ILE A 56 3.21 -11.99 -4.35
CA ILE A 56 2.81 -10.90 -5.25
C ILE A 56 2.09 -11.42 -6.49
N ASN A 57 2.59 -12.50 -7.10
CA ASN A 57 1.98 -13.09 -8.29
C ASN A 57 0.60 -13.69 -7.98
N ASP A 58 0.44 -14.29 -6.81
CA ASP A 58 -0.84 -14.83 -6.35
C ASP A 58 -1.83 -13.69 -6.01
N ALA A 59 -1.39 -12.65 -5.32
CA ALA A 59 -2.20 -11.45 -5.07
C ALA A 59 -2.64 -10.75 -6.37
N ARG A 60 -1.77 -10.70 -7.38
CA ARG A 60 -2.06 -10.12 -8.70
C ARG A 60 -3.26 -10.77 -9.38
N ALA A 61 -3.51 -12.06 -9.16
CA ALA A 61 -4.64 -12.76 -9.79
C ALA A 61 -6.00 -12.13 -9.47
N TYR A 62 -6.07 -11.35 -8.37
CA TYR A 62 -7.26 -10.65 -7.92
C TYR A 62 -7.35 -9.19 -8.40
N PHE A 63 -6.37 -8.73 -9.18
CA PHE A 63 -6.39 -7.43 -9.84
C PHE A 63 -6.45 -7.58 -11.36
N ASN A 64 -7.66 -7.47 -11.92
CA ASN A 64 -7.88 -7.56 -13.37
C ASN A 64 -7.02 -6.55 -14.15
N GLU A 65 -6.83 -5.37 -13.56
CA GLU A 65 -6.04 -4.25 -14.08
C GLU A 65 -4.56 -4.61 -14.31
N LEU A 66 -4.04 -5.59 -13.56
CA LEU A 66 -2.62 -5.94 -13.56
C LEU A 66 -2.31 -7.14 -14.46
N SER A 67 -3.30 -7.68 -15.16
CA SER A 67 -3.16 -8.86 -16.04
C SER A 67 -2.07 -8.73 -17.10
N ASN A 68 -1.80 -7.51 -17.59
CA ASN A 68 -0.79 -7.26 -18.63
C ASN A 68 0.57 -6.76 -18.10
N LEU A 69 0.73 -6.62 -16.78
CA LEU A 69 1.95 -6.07 -16.17
C LEU A 69 2.88 -7.17 -15.65
N LYS A 70 4.17 -7.07 -15.96
CA LYS A 70 5.20 -7.86 -15.29
C LYS A 70 5.52 -7.20 -13.95
N LEU A 71 5.36 -7.97 -12.88
CA LEU A 71 5.60 -7.50 -11.51
C LEU A 71 6.95 -8.03 -11.03
N TYR A 72 7.77 -7.15 -10.48
CA TYR A 72 9.05 -7.51 -9.87
C TYR A 72 9.10 -7.03 -8.44
N THR A 73 9.89 -7.72 -7.61
CA THR A 73 10.12 -7.34 -6.21
C THR A 73 11.58 -6.96 -5.99
N LEU A 74 11.78 -5.87 -5.25
CA LEU A 74 13.08 -5.32 -4.88
C LEU A 74 13.14 -5.12 -3.37
N ILE A 75 14.34 -5.21 -2.81
CA ILE A 75 14.58 -4.87 -1.41
C ILE A 75 15.10 -3.45 -1.33
N GLU A 76 14.42 -2.62 -0.53
CA GLU A 76 14.71 -1.20 -0.34
C GLU A 76 14.54 -0.81 1.14
N TYR A 77 14.42 0.49 1.44
CA TYR A 77 14.22 1.01 2.79
C TYR A 77 12.74 1.10 3.22
N ALA A 78 11.80 1.10 2.26
CA ALA A 78 10.37 1.29 2.50
C ALA A 78 9.51 0.45 1.54
N TYR A 79 8.27 0.14 1.96
CA TYR A 79 7.24 -0.31 1.03
C TYR A 79 6.96 0.81 0.02
N SER A 80 7.03 0.48 -1.27
CA SER A 80 6.71 1.43 -2.34
C SER A 80 6.51 0.72 -3.67
N ALA A 81 5.79 1.37 -4.58
CA ALA A 81 5.66 0.96 -5.97
C ALA A 81 6.40 1.93 -6.90
N ILE A 82 7.26 1.41 -7.77
CA ILE A 82 8.02 2.17 -8.76
C ILE A 82 7.42 1.92 -10.15
N ALA A 83 6.83 2.97 -10.73
CA ALA A 83 6.16 2.93 -12.03
C ALA A 83 7.00 3.52 -13.19
N ILE A 84 8.31 3.71 -13.02
CA ILE A 84 9.19 4.31 -14.04
C ILE A 84 9.23 3.47 -15.33
N LEU A 85 9.10 2.15 -15.21
CA LEU A 85 9.12 1.20 -16.33
C LEU A 85 7.71 0.82 -16.81
N LEU A 86 6.67 1.52 -16.34
CA LEU A 86 5.29 1.17 -16.67
C LEU A 86 5.00 1.23 -18.18
N LYS A 87 5.65 2.14 -18.91
CA LYS A 87 5.56 2.21 -20.38
C LYS A 87 6.04 0.94 -21.10
N TYR A 88 6.80 0.07 -20.41
CA TYR A 88 7.25 -1.23 -20.89
C TYR A 88 6.41 -2.38 -20.30
N GLY A 89 5.29 -2.08 -19.65
CA GLY A 89 4.47 -3.06 -18.95
C GLY A 89 5.14 -3.65 -17.71
N ILE A 90 6.03 -2.91 -17.06
CA ILE A 90 6.79 -3.38 -15.88
C ILE A 90 6.49 -2.50 -14.67
N MET A 91 6.19 -3.13 -13.54
CA MET A 91 6.04 -2.48 -12.24
C MET A 91 6.93 -3.15 -11.20
N VAL A 92 7.61 -2.36 -10.38
CA VAL A 92 8.51 -2.86 -9.34
C VAL A 92 7.92 -2.52 -7.97
N PHE A 93 7.88 -3.50 -7.08
CA PHE A 93 7.43 -3.37 -5.70
C PHE A 93 8.61 -3.52 -4.76
N CYS A 94 8.72 -2.60 -3.83
CA CYS A 94 9.80 -2.52 -2.88
C CYS A 94 9.35 -3.06 -1.52
N VAL A 95 10.20 -3.83 -0.86
CA VAL A 95 10.02 -4.30 0.51
C VAL A 95 11.18 -3.83 1.37
N PRO A 96 10.94 -3.33 2.60
CA PRO A 96 12.02 -2.98 3.49
C PRO A 96 12.89 -4.19 3.84
N SER A 97 14.22 -4.04 3.81
CA SER A 97 15.16 -5.13 4.15
C SER A 97 14.89 -5.80 5.50
N TYR A 98 14.44 -5.04 6.50
CA TYR A 98 14.11 -5.53 7.84
C TYR A 98 12.77 -6.28 7.94
N ASP A 99 11.95 -6.23 6.88
CA ASP A 99 10.65 -6.90 6.79
C ASP A 99 10.62 -8.04 5.78
N VAL A 100 11.70 -8.26 5.01
CA VAL A 100 11.84 -9.41 4.11
C VAL A 100 11.56 -10.71 4.86
N LEU A 101 12.12 -10.90 6.05
CA LEU A 101 11.90 -12.11 6.85
C LEU A 101 10.65 -12.05 7.74
N ARG A 102 9.72 -11.12 7.48
CA ARG A 102 8.50 -10.87 8.27
C ARG A 102 7.25 -10.97 7.40
N PRO A 103 6.91 -12.18 6.91
CA PRO A 103 5.84 -12.38 5.94
C PRO A 103 4.48 -11.77 6.33
N TRP A 104 4.14 -11.72 7.62
CA TRP A 104 2.89 -11.11 8.09
C TRP A 104 2.75 -9.62 7.75
N LYS A 105 3.86 -8.91 7.50
CA LYS A 105 3.86 -7.51 7.09
C LYS A 105 3.68 -7.32 5.58
N TRP A 106 3.90 -8.36 4.79
CA TRP A 106 3.79 -8.27 3.33
C TRP A 106 2.37 -7.97 2.87
N THR A 107 1.37 -8.10 3.73
CA THR A 107 0.01 -7.60 3.46
C THR A 107 0.00 -6.11 3.10
N LEU A 108 0.98 -5.32 3.55
CA LEU A 108 1.15 -3.91 3.14
C LEU A 108 1.40 -3.74 1.64
N LEU A 109 1.97 -4.73 0.96
CA LEU A 109 2.16 -4.68 -0.50
C LEU A 109 0.84 -4.69 -1.27
N LEU A 110 -0.28 -5.07 -0.64
CA LEU A 110 -1.60 -4.96 -1.26
C LEU A 110 -1.98 -3.48 -1.51
N HIS A 111 -1.50 -2.57 -0.67
CA HIS A 111 -1.60 -1.12 -0.93
C HIS A 111 -0.81 -0.74 -2.18
N GLU A 112 0.42 -1.24 -2.30
CA GLU A 112 1.28 -0.95 -3.45
C GLU A 112 0.70 -1.52 -4.76
N LEU A 113 0.11 -2.71 -4.73
CA LEU A 113 -0.67 -3.25 -5.85
C LEU A 113 -1.90 -2.37 -6.16
N GLY A 114 -2.52 -1.78 -5.13
CA GLY A 114 -3.54 -0.75 -5.27
C GLY A 114 -3.06 0.48 -6.03
N HIS A 115 -1.82 0.94 -5.79
CA HIS A 115 -1.22 2.01 -6.61
C HIS A 115 -1.09 1.60 -8.07
N ALA A 116 -0.67 0.36 -8.34
CA ALA A 116 -0.58 -0.16 -9.69
C ALA A 116 -1.95 -0.12 -10.40
N ALA A 117 -2.99 -0.62 -9.73
CA ALA A 117 -4.35 -0.63 -10.26
C ALA A 117 -4.89 0.80 -10.47
N PHE A 118 -4.64 1.71 -9.53
CA PHE A 118 -5.02 3.12 -9.67
C PHE A 118 -4.35 3.76 -10.88
N ILE A 119 -3.06 3.53 -11.13
CA ILE A 119 -2.37 4.12 -12.27
C ILE A 119 -2.97 3.64 -13.60
N VAL A 120 -3.29 2.35 -13.70
CA VAL A 120 -3.93 1.78 -14.91
C VAL A 120 -5.33 2.38 -15.13
N ARG A 121 -6.09 2.62 -14.06
CA ARG A 121 -7.46 3.16 -14.12
C ARG A 121 -7.56 4.63 -13.72
N LYS A 122 -6.46 5.38 -13.86
CA LYS A 122 -6.35 6.74 -13.30
C LYS A 122 -7.47 7.64 -13.82
N ASP A 123 -7.70 7.64 -15.12
CA ASP A 123 -8.67 8.53 -15.74
C ASP A 123 -10.10 8.21 -15.30
N ASP A 124 -10.44 6.93 -15.11
CA ASP A 124 -11.74 6.49 -14.61
C ASP A 124 -11.98 6.98 -13.18
N PHE A 125 -11.00 6.78 -12.29
CA PHE A 125 -11.11 7.21 -10.90
C PHE A 125 -11.16 8.73 -10.78
N ILE A 126 -10.34 9.46 -11.55
CA ILE A 126 -10.33 10.92 -11.57
C ILE A 126 -11.66 11.48 -12.10
N LYS A 127 -12.22 10.87 -13.14
CA LYS A 127 -13.55 11.22 -13.65
C LYS A 127 -14.62 11.04 -12.57
N LYS A 128 -14.68 9.86 -11.94
CA LYS A 128 -15.64 9.61 -10.85
C LYS A 128 -15.45 10.52 -9.66
N PHE A 129 -14.21 10.83 -9.29
CA PHE A 129 -13.89 11.80 -8.25
C PHE A 129 -14.47 13.19 -8.60
N ARG A 130 -14.22 13.69 -9.81
CA ARG A 130 -14.73 14.99 -10.24
C ARG A 130 -16.25 15.04 -10.32
N ASP A 131 -16.89 13.94 -10.72
CA ASP A 131 -18.34 13.86 -10.90
C ASP A 131 -19.09 13.73 -9.56
N LYS A 132 -18.58 12.90 -8.63
CA LYS A 132 -19.31 12.52 -7.40
C LYS A 132 -18.74 13.13 -6.12
N ILE A 133 -17.41 13.25 -6.02
CA ILE A 133 -16.75 13.64 -4.76
C ILE A 133 -16.47 15.14 -4.70
N LEU A 134 -15.94 15.70 -5.78
CA LEU A 134 -15.55 17.10 -5.86
C LEU A 134 -16.70 18.08 -5.57
N PRO A 135 -17.96 17.84 -6.00
CA PRO A 135 -19.08 18.72 -5.63
C PRO A 135 -19.33 18.74 -4.11
N ILE A 136 -19.30 17.57 -3.45
CA ILE A 136 -19.50 17.44 -2.01
C ILE A 136 -18.39 18.18 -1.25
N LEU A 137 -17.13 18.05 -1.71
CA LEU A 137 -16.00 18.77 -1.10
C LEU A 137 -16.11 20.29 -1.24
N ARG A 138 -16.70 20.80 -2.33
CA ARG A 138 -16.93 22.24 -2.51
C ARG A 138 -18.05 22.74 -1.61
N GLU A 139 -19.14 21.99 -1.51
CA GLU A 139 -20.28 22.31 -0.66
C GLU A 139 -19.89 22.35 0.83
N LEU A 140 -19.07 21.40 1.27
CA LEU A 140 -18.65 21.27 2.68
C LEU A 140 -17.41 22.13 3.04
N ALA A 141 -16.97 23.01 2.15
CA ALA A 141 -15.82 23.87 2.42
C ALA A 141 -16.15 24.87 3.55
N PRO A 142 -15.35 24.95 4.62
CA PRO A 142 -15.53 25.94 5.68
C PRO A 142 -15.55 27.37 5.14
N THR A 143 -16.53 28.17 5.57
CA THR A 143 -16.65 29.60 5.18
C THR A 143 -15.47 30.45 5.66
N SER A 144 -14.75 29.99 6.69
CA SER A 144 -13.53 30.63 7.19
C SER A 144 -12.30 30.41 6.31
N LEU A 145 -12.34 29.45 5.37
CA LEU A 145 -11.24 29.20 4.43
C LEU A 145 -11.37 30.12 3.22
N LYS A 146 -10.25 30.76 2.87
CA LYS A 146 -10.13 31.50 1.61
C LYS A 146 -10.26 30.55 0.42
N GLU A 147 -10.80 31.04 -0.69
CA GLU A 147 -10.98 30.28 -1.94
C GLU A 147 -9.68 29.61 -2.41
N GLU A 148 -8.54 30.29 -2.31
CA GLU A 148 -7.22 29.72 -2.64
C GLU A 148 -6.87 28.51 -1.79
N GLY A 149 -7.23 28.54 -0.51
CA GLY A 149 -7.04 27.44 0.44
C GLY A 149 -7.88 26.23 0.05
N VAL A 150 -9.17 26.45 -0.24
CA VAL A 150 -10.07 25.41 -0.75
C VAL A 150 -9.51 24.83 -2.05
N ALA A 151 -9.16 25.66 -3.03
CA ALA A 151 -8.61 25.22 -4.30
C ALA A 151 -7.34 24.39 -4.15
N ARG A 152 -6.47 24.73 -3.18
CA ARG A 152 -5.29 23.93 -2.84
C ARG A 152 -5.69 22.54 -2.36
N TYR A 153 -6.64 22.43 -1.43
CA TYR A 153 -7.11 21.13 -0.93
C TYR A 153 -7.73 20.28 -2.02
N LEU A 154 -8.55 20.86 -2.90
CA LEU A 154 -9.15 20.13 -4.02
C LEU A 154 -8.09 19.60 -5.00
N ARG A 155 -7.05 20.40 -5.29
CA ARG A 155 -5.92 19.94 -6.11
C ARG A 155 -5.14 18.82 -5.43
N THR A 156 -4.85 18.94 -4.13
CA THR A 156 -4.14 17.89 -3.39
C THR A 156 -4.94 16.59 -3.34
N TRP A 157 -6.27 16.69 -3.20
CA TRP A 157 -7.17 15.53 -3.30
C TRP A 157 -6.98 14.78 -4.62
N GLU A 158 -7.14 15.50 -5.73
CA GLU A 158 -7.07 14.89 -7.06
C GLU A 158 -5.66 14.37 -7.40
N GLN A 159 -4.61 15.08 -7.00
CA GLN A 159 -3.23 14.76 -7.38
C GLN A 159 -2.57 13.71 -6.46
N ASN A 160 -2.90 13.70 -5.16
CA ASN A 160 -2.18 12.91 -4.17
C ASN A 160 -3.09 12.05 -3.31
N TRP A 161 -4.14 12.58 -2.70
CA TRP A 161 -4.87 11.83 -1.68
C TRP A 161 -5.82 10.76 -2.25
N LEU A 162 -6.39 10.99 -3.42
CA LEU A 162 -7.28 10.03 -4.06
C LEU A 162 -6.56 8.69 -4.32
N LYS A 163 -5.33 8.73 -4.86
CA LYS A 163 -4.57 7.49 -5.12
C LYS A 163 -4.30 6.72 -3.83
N GLU A 164 -3.97 7.39 -2.73
CA GLU A 164 -3.67 6.74 -1.44
C GLU A 164 -4.92 6.04 -0.89
N LEU A 165 -6.06 6.73 -0.88
CA LEU A 165 -7.31 6.18 -0.35
C LEU A 165 -7.86 5.04 -1.22
N ILE A 166 -7.78 5.15 -2.55
CA ILE A 166 -8.16 4.05 -3.44
C ILE A 166 -7.23 2.85 -3.26
N SER A 167 -5.93 3.09 -3.03
CA SER A 167 -4.96 2.01 -2.81
C SER A 167 -5.17 1.31 -1.48
N ASP A 168 -5.54 2.04 -0.43
CA ASP A 168 -6.02 1.46 0.84
C ASP A 168 -7.26 0.60 0.62
N LEU A 169 -8.22 1.07 -0.18
CA LEU A 169 -9.45 0.34 -0.46
C LEU A 169 -9.20 -0.96 -1.25
N TYR A 170 -8.27 -0.96 -2.21
CA TYR A 170 -7.79 -2.21 -2.84
C TYR A 170 -7.12 -3.13 -1.83
N GLY A 171 -6.26 -2.59 -0.96
CA GLY A 171 -5.63 -3.33 0.13
C GLY A 171 -6.65 -4.04 1.02
N VAL A 172 -7.73 -3.34 1.38
CA VAL A 172 -8.85 -3.91 2.14
C VAL A 172 -9.65 -4.90 1.31
N ALA A 173 -9.98 -4.60 0.06
CA ALA A 173 -10.80 -5.46 -0.79
C ALA A 173 -10.23 -6.88 -0.92
N ILE A 174 -8.90 -7.02 -0.92
CA ILE A 174 -8.20 -8.30 -1.06
C ILE A 174 -7.69 -8.83 0.28
N GLY A 175 -7.11 -7.97 1.11
CA GLY A 175 -6.48 -8.37 2.38
C GLY A 175 -7.40 -8.32 3.58
N GLY A 176 -8.57 -7.71 3.45
CA GLY A 176 -9.59 -7.60 4.49
C GLY A 176 -9.04 -7.08 5.83
N PRO A 177 -9.47 -7.68 6.95
CA PRO A 177 -8.98 -7.33 8.28
C PRO A 177 -7.47 -7.48 8.44
N ALA A 178 -6.83 -8.41 7.70
CA ALA A 178 -5.40 -8.66 7.82
C ALA A 178 -4.57 -7.47 7.33
N TYR A 179 -4.96 -6.87 6.20
CA TYR A 179 -4.34 -5.64 5.71
C TYR A 179 -4.52 -4.49 6.70
N THR A 180 -5.77 -4.24 7.10
CA THR A 180 -6.12 -3.12 8.00
C THR A 180 -5.38 -3.23 9.34
N TYR A 181 -5.30 -4.44 9.90
CA TYR A 181 -4.59 -4.73 11.15
C TYR A 181 -3.09 -4.46 11.04
N THR A 182 -2.44 -4.99 10.00
CA THR A 182 -1.01 -4.74 9.76
C THR A 182 -0.74 -3.26 9.52
N PHE A 183 -1.58 -2.58 8.73
CA PHE A 183 -1.47 -1.15 8.46
C PHE A 183 -1.54 -0.31 9.74
N MET A 184 -2.50 -0.59 10.64
CA MET A 184 -2.57 0.09 11.94
C MET A 184 -1.29 -0.09 12.76
N ILE A 185 -0.73 -1.31 12.80
CA ILE A 185 0.49 -1.59 13.59
C ILE A 185 1.71 -0.82 13.07
N GLU A 186 1.82 -0.67 11.75
CA GLU A 186 3.02 -0.13 11.11
C GLU A 186 2.98 1.39 10.95
N VAL A 187 1.79 1.99 10.83
CA VAL A 187 1.61 3.42 10.53
C VAL A 187 1.17 4.22 11.76
N PHE A 188 1.49 3.76 12.97
CA PHE A 188 1.17 4.51 14.18
C PHE A 188 1.89 5.87 14.21
N GLU A 189 1.10 6.94 14.20
CA GLU A 189 1.56 8.33 14.35
C GLU A 189 1.10 8.93 15.68
N ASP A 190 1.90 9.84 16.25
CA ASP A 190 1.57 10.56 17.49
C ASP A 190 0.32 11.45 17.36
N ASN A 191 -0.05 11.84 16.12
CA ASN A 191 -1.29 12.58 15.84
C ASN A 191 -2.00 12.02 14.59
N PRO A 192 -3.01 11.14 14.76
CA PRO A 192 -3.67 10.48 13.64
C PRO A 192 -4.50 11.42 12.75
N ALA A 193 -4.81 12.63 13.22
CA ALA A 193 -5.52 13.64 12.45
C ALA A 193 -4.59 14.47 11.53
N ARG A 194 -3.27 14.38 11.72
CA ARG A 194 -2.30 15.09 10.89
C ARG A 194 -2.32 14.53 9.47
N TYR A 195 -2.20 15.41 8.48
CA TYR A 195 -2.06 15.03 7.07
C TYR A 195 -0.91 15.81 6.43
N ALA A 196 -0.40 15.28 5.32
CA ALA A 196 0.69 15.88 4.55
C ALA A 196 0.26 16.14 3.11
N PHE A 197 1.10 16.83 2.34
CA PHE A 197 0.84 17.01 0.91
C PHE A 197 0.74 15.68 0.16
N THR A 198 1.54 14.68 0.58
CA THR A 198 1.64 13.37 -0.06
C THR A 198 0.60 12.36 0.42
N HIS A 199 0.15 12.46 1.68
CA HIS A 199 -0.72 11.46 2.29
C HIS A 199 -1.92 12.08 3.03
N PRO A 200 -3.11 11.47 2.94
CA PRO A 200 -4.24 11.77 3.81
C PRO A 200 -3.92 11.52 5.29
N SER A 201 -4.76 11.99 6.20
CA SER A 201 -4.58 11.68 7.62
C SER A 201 -4.82 10.21 7.92
N LEU A 202 -4.10 9.66 8.91
CA LEU A 202 -4.30 8.28 9.35
C LEU A 202 -5.77 8.01 9.71
N ASP A 203 -6.40 8.96 10.41
CA ASP A 203 -7.82 8.95 10.74
C ASP A 203 -8.71 8.72 9.50
N SER A 204 -8.45 9.44 8.40
CA SER A 204 -9.23 9.32 7.16
C SER A 204 -8.98 7.99 6.44
N ARG A 205 -7.73 7.53 6.44
CA ARG A 205 -7.32 6.25 5.83
C ARG A 205 -7.95 5.08 6.55
N ILE A 206 -7.84 5.03 7.89
CA ILE A 206 -8.49 3.98 8.68
C ILE A 206 -10.02 4.05 8.54
N TYR A 207 -10.61 5.24 8.50
CA TYR A 207 -12.04 5.37 8.35
C TYR A 207 -12.56 4.73 7.04
N VAL A 208 -11.93 5.02 5.89
CA VAL A 208 -12.35 4.38 4.62
C VAL A 208 -12.13 2.87 4.65
N GLN A 209 -11.05 2.40 5.28
CA GLN A 209 -10.77 0.97 5.42
C GLN A 209 -11.86 0.26 6.25
N LEU A 210 -12.22 0.83 7.41
CA LEU A 210 -13.29 0.29 8.27
C LEU A 210 -14.66 0.31 7.58
N LYS A 211 -14.97 1.37 6.82
CA LYS A 211 -16.21 1.46 6.03
C LYS A 211 -16.28 0.41 4.93
N CYS A 212 -15.16 0.12 4.27
CA CYS A 212 -15.09 -0.96 3.30
C CYS A 212 -15.27 -2.33 3.97
N LEU A 213 -14.64 -2.57 5.12
CA LEU A 213 -14.82 -3.81 5.90
C LEU A 213 -16.26 -4.03 6.37
N GLU A 214 -16.99 -2.96 6.71
CA GLU A 214 -18.40 -3.05 7.09
C GLU A 214 -19.27 -3.62 5.96
N LYS A 215 -18.91 -3.38 4.70
CA LYS A 215 -19.62 -3.90 3.53
C LYS A 215 -19.35 -5.38 3.25
N MET A 216 -18.38 -5.99 3.93
CA MET A 216 -17.99 -7.39 3.76
C MET A 216 -18.74 -8.35 4.70
N GLU A 217 -19.46 -7.84 5.70
CA GLU A 217 -20.29 -8.65 6.63
C GLU A 217 -19.53 -9.77 7.39
N LEU A 218 -18.22 -9.62 7.61
CA LEU A 218 -17.33 -10.66 8.17
C LEU A 218 -17.45 -10.87 9.71
N GLY A 219 -18.50 -10.34 10.33
CA GLY A 219 -18.79 -10.49 11.76
C GLY A 219 -17.59 -10.23 12.69
N LYS A 220 -17.21 -11.25 13.48
CA LYS A 220 -16.19 -11.16 14.54
C LYS A 220 -14.78 -10.78 14.04
N LEU A 221 -14.44 -11.04 12.78
CA LEU A 221 -13.12 -10.69 12.24
C LEU A 221 -12.90 -9.18 12.16
N VAL A 222 -13.96 -8.40 11.94
CA VAL A 222 -13.91 -6.94 11.86
C VAL A 222 -13.95 -6.32 13.25
N SER A 223 -14.63 -6.94 14.22
CA SER A 223 -14.75 -6.44 15.59
C SER A 223 -13.39 -6.22 16.25
N GLY A 224 -12.45 -7.17 16.11
CA GLY A 224 -11.12 -7.05 16.70
C GLY A 224 -10.28 -5.90 16.11
N VAL A 225 -10.42 -5.64 14.82
CA VAL A 225 -9.73 -4.51 14.15
C VAL A 225 -10.33 -3.17 14.58
N LYS A 226 -11.66 -3.10 14.71
CA LYS A 226 -12.35 -1.91 15.24
C LYS A 226 -11.94 -1.61 16.67
N GLU A 227 -11.87 -2.63 17.52
CA GLU A 227 -11.46 -2.50 18.92
C GLU A 227 -10.02 -2.00 19.05
N LEU A 228 -9.09 -2.53 18.24
CA LEU A 228 -7.70 -2.04 18.18
C LEU A 228 -7.66 -0.54 17.85
N TRP A 229 -8.43 -0.13 16.84
CA TRP A 229 -8.50 1.27 16.44
C TRP A 229 -9.08 2.16 17.54
N PHE A 230 -10.21 1.78 18.13
CA PHE A 230 -10.85 2.56 19.19
C PHE A 230 -9.97 2.68 20.44
N THR A 231 -9.24 1.62 20.78
CA THR A 231 -8.27 1.64 21.88
C THR A 231 -7.17 2.66 21.58
N HIS A 232 -6.62 2.64 20.37
CA HIS A 232 -5.60 3.62 19.97
C HIS A 232 -6.14 5.07 19.98
N ARG A 233 -7.34 5.29 19.44
CA ARG A 233 -7.96 6.62 19.33
C ARG A 233 -8.54 7.14 20.65
N SER A 234 -8.63 6.30 21.69
CA SER A 234 -9.24 6.66 22.98
C SER A 234 -8.63 7.91 23.65
N ASN A 235 -7.35 8.19 23.37
CA ASN A 235 -6.62 9.34 23.93
C ASN A 235 -6.70 10.61 23.05
N VAL A 236 -7.41 10.58 21.92
CA VAL A 236 -7.52 11.71 20.98
C VAL A 236 -8.82 12.48 21.22
N LEU A 237 -8.70 13.77 21.57
CA LEU A 237 -9.85 14.63 21.94
C LEU A 237 -10.77 14.97 20.75
N VAL A 238 -10.24 15.01 19.52
CA VAL A 238 -11.01 15.34 18.32
C VAL A 238 -11.72 14.08 17.81
N ARG A 239 -13.05 14.06 17.92
CA ARG A 239 -13.86 12.87 17.59
C ARG A 239 -14.23 12.76 16.11
N GLU A 240 -14.43 13.90 15.45
CA GLU A 240 -15.01 13.95 14.10
C GLU A 240 -13.98 14.29 13.03
N LEU A 241 -14.18 13.71 11.84
CA LEU A 241 -13.35 14.01 10.67
C LEU A 241 -13.79 15.34 10.08
N GLY A 242 -12.89 16.33 10.14
CA GLY A 242 -13.09 17.65 9.57
C GLY A 242 -12.62 17.78 8.12
N TYR A 243 -12.84 18.96 7.54
CA TYR A 243 -12.24 19.32 6.25
C TYR A 243 -10.70 19.19 6.31
N PRO A 244 -10.03 18.59 5.32
CA PRO A 244 -10.53 18.25 3.99
C PRO A 244 -11.05 16.81 3.82
N PHE A 245 -11.30 16.07 4.90
CA PHE A 245 -11.79 14.68 4.86
C PHE A 245 -13.16 14.49 5.56
N PRO A 246 -14.23 15.23 5.21
CA PRO A 246 -15.53 15.02 5.83
C PRO A 246 -16.02 13.58 5.66
N GLN A 247 -16.71 13.03 6.67
CA GLN A 247 -17.22 11.65 6.62
C GLN A 247 -18.04 11.36 5.35
N LYS A 248 -18.96 12.27 4.99
CA LYS A 248 -19.79 12.17 3.77
C LYS A 248 -18.94 11.97 2.50
N VAL A 249 -17.80 12.64 2.41
CA VAL A 249 -16.87 12.51 1.27
C VAL A 249 -16.20 11.14 1.25
N LEU A 250 -15.76 10.66 2.41
CA LEU A 250 -15.11 9.36 2.54
C LEU A 250 -16.09 8.20 2.30
N GLU A 251 -17.34 8.31 2.75
CA GLU A 251 -18.38 7.30 2.49
C GLU A 251 -18.78 7.25 1.00
N GLU A 252 -18.89 8.40 0.34
CA GLU A 252 -19.11 8.45 -1.11
C GLU A 252 -17.91 7.85 -1.86
N LEU A 253 -16.68 8.08 -1.39
CA LEU A 253 -15.47 7.48 -1.99
C LEU A 253 -15.50 5.95 -1.91
N VAL A 254 -15.88 5.39 -0.75
CA VAL A 254 -16.05 3.94 -0.59
C VAL A 254 -17.11 3.42 -1.56
N SER A 255 -18.24 4.12 -1.69
CA SER A 255 -19.32 3.73 -2.61
C SER A 255 -18.85 3.76 -4.08
N VAL A 256 -18.15 4.82 -4.48
CA VAL A 256 -17.52 4.95 -5.81
C VAL A 256 -16.56 3.80 -6.08
N PHE A 257 -15.72 3.46 -5.11
CA PHE A 257 -14.78 2.35 -5.25
C PHE A 257 -15.52 1.02 -5.46
N LEU A 258 -16.52 0.72 -4.64
CA LEU A 258 -17.31 -0.52 -4.74
C LEU A 258 -18.02 -0.63 -6.09
N ASP A 259 -18.62 0.46 -6.57
CA ASP A 259 -19.23 0.52 -7.91
C ASP A 259 -18.21 0.21 -9.01
N MET A 260 -16.96 0.67 -8.84
CA MET A 260 -15.92 0.55 -9.85
C MET A 260 -15.20 -0.80 -9.87
N VAL A 261 -15.08 -1.47 -8.72
CA VAL A 261 -14.43 -2.79 -8.62
C VAL A 261 -15.43 -3.94 -8.68
N GLY A 262 -16.70 -3.68 -8.37
CA GLY A 262 -17.83 -4.61 -8.51
C GLY A 262 -17.87 -5.75 -7.48
N ARG A 263 -16.73 -6.30 -7.08
CA ARG A 263 -16.64 -7.41 -6.12
C ARG A 263 -15.47 -7.22 -5.15
N LEU A 264 -15.76 -7.45 -3.87
CA LEU A 264 -14.74 -7.56 -2.82
C LEU A 264 -14.26 -9.00 -2.76
N VAL A 265 -12.95 -9.20 -2.76
CA VAL A 265 -12.33 -10.53 -2.88
C VAL A 265 -12.27 -11.24 -1.54
N PHE A 266 -11.95 -10.51 -0.46
CA PHE A 266 -11.73 -11.10 0.86
C PHE A 266 -12.90 -11.95 1.38
N PRO A 267 -14.19 -11.57 1.22
CA PRO A 267 -15.33 -12.40 1.62
C PRO A 267 -15.32 -13.80 1.02
N ASP A 268 -14.83 -13.96 -0.23
CA ASP A 268 -14.81 -15.26 -0.90
C ASP A 268 -13.72 -16.20 -0.36
N ILE A 269 -12.68 -15.63 0.26
CA ILE A 269 -11.51 -16.36 0.74
C ILE A 269 -11.46 -16.42 2.28
N SER A 270 -12.38 -15.73 2.98
CA SER A 270 -12.31 -15.52 4.42
C SER A 270 -12.34 -16.82 5.21
N ASP A 271 -13.17 -17.78 4.82
CA ASP A 271 -13.29 -19.05 5.51
C ASP A 271 -11.97 -19.83 5.47
N LYS A 272 -11.30 -19.81 4.30
CA LYS A 272 -10.01 -20.48 4.16
C LYS A 272 -8.92 -19.77 4.96
N VAL A 273 -8.90 -18.44 4.96
CA VAL A 273 -7.97 -17.64 5.77
C VAL A 273 -8.18 -17.92 7.27
N VAL A 274 -9.43 -18.05 7.74
CA VAL A 274 -9.75 -18.38 9.14
C VAL A 274 -9.29 -19.79 9.50
N GLU A 275 -9.54 -20.77 8.64
CA GLU A 275 -9.07 -22.15 8.84
C GLU A 275 -7.54 -22.19 8.99
N LEU A 276 -6.81 -21.55 8.07
CA LEU A 276 -5.35 -21.47 8.10
C LEU A 276 -4.87 -20.76 9.38
N ARG A 277 -5.52 -19.66 9.78
CA ARG A 277 -5.19 -18.94 11.01
C ARG A 277 -5.30 -19.84 12.24
N LEU A 278 -6.35 -20.66 12.33
CA LEU A 278 -6.54 -21.59 13.44
C LEU A 278 -5.42 -22.64 13.51
N GLN A 279 -4.98 -23.15 12.36
CA GLN A 279 -3.85 -24.09 12.30
C GLN A 279 -2.53 -23.42 12.70
N LEU A 280 -2.27 -22.20 12.21
CA LEU A 280 -1.09 -21.42 12.58
C LEU A 280 -1.05 -21.11 14.07
N ASN A 281 -2.20 -20.81 14.69
CA ASN A 281 -2.33 -20.61 16.14
C ASN A 281 -1.96 -21.87 16.94
N GLN A 282 -2.16 -23.06 16.37
CA GLN A 282 -1.77 -24.34 16.96
C GLN A 282 -0.32 -24.75 16.61
N GLY A 283 0.44 -23.86 15.95
CA GLY A 283 1.82 -24.12 15.55
C GLY A 283 1.98 -25.02 14.32
N ARG A 284 0.87 -25.32 13.62
CA ARG A 284 0.85 -26.11 12.39
C ARG A 284 0.89 -25.19 11.18
N VAL A 285 1.76 -25.48 10.22
CA VAL A 285 1.88 -24.72 8.97
C VAL A 285 1.50 -25.66 7.81
N PRO A 286 0.25 -25.61 7.33
CA PRO A 286 -0.16 -26.40 6.18
C PRO A 286 0.39 -25.81 4.88
N ALA A 287 0.44 -26.63 3.83
CA ALA A 287 0.54 -26.11 2.47
C ALA A 287 -0.71 -25.30 2.12
N GLY A 288 -0.54 -24.24 1.33
CA GLY A 288 -1.64 -23.38 0.95
C GLY A 288 -1.21 -22.25 0.03
N THR A 289 -2.20 -21.63 -0.58
CA THR A 289 -2.05 -20.47 -1.45
C THR A 289 -1.26 -19.35 -0.74
N PRO A 290 -0.19 -18.81 -1.36
CA PRO A 290 0.69 -17.83 -0.72
C PRO A 290 -0.04 -16.64 -0.10
N LEU A 291 -0.99 -16.01 -0.82
CA LEU A 291 -1.81 -14.92 -0.31
C LEU A 291 -2.54 -15.36 0.97
N PHE A 292 -3.21 -16.51 0.94
CA PHE A 292 -4.05 -16.94 2.05
C PHE A 292 -3.23 -17.26 3.30
N LEU A 293 -2.07 -17.91 3.13
CA LEU A 293 -1.13 -18.17 4.23
C LEU A 293 -0.61 -16.88 4.86
N ILE A 294 -0.27 -15.88 4.05
CA ILE A 294 0.24 -14.60 4.53
C ILE A 294 -0.85 -13.81 5.26
N LEU A 295 -2.08 -13.75 4.72
CA LEU A 295 -3.23 -13.12 5.37
C LEU A 295 -3.58 -13.82 6.69
N ALA A 296 -3.57 -15.15 6.70
CA ALA A 296 -3.81 -15.95 7.90
C ALA A 296 -2.74 -15.74 8.96
N LEU A 297 -1.47 -15.65 8.55
CA LEU A 297 -0.36 -15.36 9.44
C LEU A 297 -0.47 -13.96 10.05
N ALA A 298 -0.86 -12.95 9.28
CA ALA A 298 -1.08 -11.59 9.80
C ALA A 298 -2.16 -11.54 10.89
N LEU A 299 -3.20 -12.36 10.78
CA LEU A 299 -4.27 -12.47 11.77
C LEU A 299 -3.97 -13.45 12.91
N SER A 300 -2.87 -14.19 12.84
CA SER A 300 -2.50 -15.21 13.84
C SER A 300 -1.87 -14.58 15.09
N ASP A 301 -2.09 -15.23 16.23
CA ASP A 301 -1.40 -14.91 17.49
C ASP A 301 0.10 -15.23 17.39
N ASN A 302 0.46 -16.15 16.49
CA ASN A 302 1.84 -16.55 16.21
C ASN A 302 2.53 -15.70 15.13
N ARG A 303 1.93 -14.58 14.66
CA ARG A 303 2.53 -13.74 13.61
C ARG A 303 3.96 -13.28 13.90
N ARG A 304 4.30 -13.07 15.19
CA ARG A 304 5.63 -12.65 15.65
C ARG A 304 6.58 -13.82 15.96
N ASN A 305 6.10 -15.06 15.94
CA ASN A 305 6.91 -16.24 16.17
C ASN A 305 7.81 -16.51 14.95
N ARG A 306 9.12 -16.39 15.14
CA ARG A 306 10.11 -16.53 14.04
C ARG A 306 10.15 -17.93 13.45
N ALA A 307 9.91 -18.98 14.26
CA ALA A 307 9.90 -20.35 13.77
C ALA A 307 8.68 -20.60 12.87
N ILE A 308 7.50 -20.07 13.23
CA ILE A 308 6.30 -20.16 12.39
C ILE A 308 6.47 -19.35 11.11
N GLN A 309 7.02 -18.13 11.18
CA GLN A 309 7.33 -17.34 9.98
C GLN A 309 8.26 -18.08 9.02
N GLY A 310 9.34 -18.72 9.53
CA GLY A 310 10.25 -19.52 8.71
C GLY A 310 9.53 -20.68 8.01
N LYS A 311 8.74 -21.45 8.76
CA LYS A 311 7.94 -22.56 8.20
C LYS A 311 6.92 -22.10 7.16
N VAL A 312 6.32 -20.92 7.32
CA VAL A 312 5.40 -20.36 6.31
C VAL A 312 6.15 -20.03 5.02
N LEU A 313 7.35 -19.43 5.11
CA LEU A 313 8.18 -19.18 3.94
C LEU A 313 8.56 -20.49 3.24
N GLU A 314 9.00 -21.50 4.00
CA GLU A 314 9.33 -22.83 3.48
C GLU A 314 8.15 -23.48 2.77
N ALA A 315 6.95 -23.43 3.38
CA ALA A 315 5.73 -23.98 2.79
C ALA A 315 5.36 -23.31 1.45
N ILE A 316 5.51 -21.99 1.37
CA ILE A 316 5.28 -21.24 0.12
C ILE A 316 6.31 -21.61 -0.94
N VAL A 317 7.58 -21.80 -0.58
CA VAL A 317 8.65 -22.18 -1.52
C VAL A 317 8.45 -23.59 -2.06
N ALA A 318 8.08 -24.54 -1.19
CA ALA A 318 7.98 -25.97 -1.48
C ALA A 318 6.81 -26.35 -2.41
N ASP A 319 5.77 -25.50 -2.54
CA ASP A 319 4.68 -25.68 -3.50
C ASP A 319 5.21 -25.46 -4.94
N GLN A 320 5.75 -26.52 -5.55
CA GLN A 320 6.30 -26.56 -6.93
C GLN A 320 5.56 -27.58 -7.79
#